data_AF-A0A963ML20-F1
#
_entry.id   AF-A0A963ML20-F1
#
_cell.length_a   1.000
_cell.length_b   1.000
_cell.length_c   1.000
_cell.angle_alpha   90.00
_cell.angle_beta   90.00
_cell.angle_gamma   90.00
#
_symmetry.space_group_name_H-M   'P 1'
#
loop_
_entity.id
_entity.type
_entity.pdbx_description
1 polymer ?
#
loop_
_entity_poly.entity_id
_entity_poly.type
_entity_poly.pdbx_seq_one_letter_code
_entity_poly.pdbx_strand_id
1 'polypeptide(L)'
;HAATVIDDRLVCNLDTDQIRRVLAPKILGARLLDELTRDLALDLFVLFSSATTVFGNPGQASYVAANTGLEALAVYRRGLGRCATCVGWGPIDDVGFLARNPQIKEALQNRMGGAPLQSAIALDALEAILLANRSGLAVLEFDWNALARLLPTAATPKFRELAWNADGGDAQEDHSEDIQRLLAELSDDELLAAFSEILCSEIGEILRVAPDKIDANRSLYDMGLDSLMGVELMVALEARFGIRLPVMALSQSPTIAKLAARVIQQLRGAGDDGDADEQGAALAQQTAHVAAQQGADVTPELIAGVAKALQSRDLATTPEAID
;
A
#
# COMPACT_ATOMS: atom_id res chain seq x y z
N HIS A 1 10.90 5.53 -28.07
CA HIS A 1 11.61 6.34 -27.07
C HIS A 1 11.61 5.60 -25.74
N ALA A 2 12.81 5.23 -25.27
CA ALA A 2 13.03 4.37 -24.10
C ALA A 2 14.11 4.91 -23.15
N ALA A 3 14.54 6.16 -23.34
CA ALA A 3 15.56 6.76 -22.47
C ALA A 3 15.01 6.90 -21.05
N THR A 4 15.82 6.55 -20.06
CA THR A 4 15.41 6.62 -18.66
C THR A 4 16.62 6.84 -17.75
N VAL A 5 16.40 7.56 -16.67
CA VAL A 5 17.31 7.66 -15.53
C VAL A 5 16.45 7.43 -14.29
N ILE A 6 16.95 6.61 -13.37
CA ILE A 6 16.31 6.31 -12.08
C ILE A 6 17.21 6.88 -10.99
N ASP A 7 16.63 7.68 -10.11
CA ASP A 7 17.30 8.33 -8.97
C ASP A 7 16.26 8.44 -7.86
N ASP A 8 16.08 7.35 -7.12
CA ASP A 8 14.97 7.17 -6.20
C ASP A 8 15.20 7.91 -4.89
N ARG A 9 14.24 8.75 -4.51
CA ARG A 9 14.24 9.52 -3.27
C ARG A 9 12.82 9.89 -2.83
N LEU A 10 12.61 9.92 -1.52
CA LEU A 10 11.39 10.48 -0.96
C LEU A 10 11.24 11.95 -1.37
N VAL A 11 10.00 12.38 -1.59
CA VAL A 11 9.68 13.73 -2.08
C VAL A 11 10.26 14.83 -1.19
N CYS A 12 10.22 14.64 0.13
CA CYS A 12 10.78 15.57 1.12
C CYS A 12 12.30 15.78 0.99
N ASN A 13 12.98 14.85 0.33
CA ASN A 13 14.43 14.87 0.15
C ASN A 13 14.83 15.21 -1.29
N LEU A 14 13.90 15.37 -2.24
CA LEU A 14 14.26 15.67 -3.63
C LEU A 14 14.79 17.10 -3.79
N ASP A 15 15.84 17.26 -4.58
CA ASP A 15 16.31 18.56 -5.05
C ASP A 15 15.99 18.80 -6.54
N THR A 16 16.16 20.05 -6.98
CA THR A 16 15.81 20.47 -8.35
C THR A 16 16.67 19.78 -9.41
N ASP A 17 17.94 19.52 -9.12
CA ASP A 17 18.85 18.91 -10.09
C ASP A 17 18.57 17.43 -10.28
N GLN A 18 18.22 16.71 -9.19
CA GLN A 18 17.74 15.33 -9.23
C GLN A 18 16.43 15.22 -10.01
N ILE A 19 15.46 16.09 -9.73
CA ILE A 19 14.19 16.13 -10.48
C ILE A 19 14.48 16.33 -11.98
N ARG A 20 15.28 17.35 -12.34
CA ARG A 20 15.62 17.63 -13.74
C ARG A 20 16.33 16.45 -14.40
N ARG A 21 17.25 15.78 -13.70
CA ARG A 21 18.02 14.63 -14.19
C ARG A 21 17.12 13.45 -14.55
N VAL A 22 16.08 13.19 -13.76
CA VAL A 22 15.13 12.10 -14.01
C VAL A 22 14.11 12.47 -15.11
N LEU A 23 13.60 13.70 -15.09
CA LEU A 23 12.56 14.14 -16.03
C LEU A 23 13.10 14.36 -17.45
N ALA A 24 14.29 14.95 -17.59
CA ALA A 24 14.78 15.42 -18.89
C ALA A 24 14.92 14.30 -19.94
N PRO A 25 15.53 13.13 -19.65
CA PRO A 25 15.68 12.06 -20.64
C PRO A 25 14.35 11.62 -21.26
N LYS A 26 13.29 11.54 -20.45
CA LYS A 26 11.95 11.15 -20.91
C LYS A 26 11.20 12.32 -21.53
N ILE A 27 10.92 13.36 -20.76
CA ILE A 27 10.01 14.43 -21.18
C ILE A 27 10.64 15.26 -22.31
N LEU A 28 11.85 15.77 -22.09
CA LEU A 28 12.51 16.61 -23.09
C LEU A 28 12.89 15.79 -24.31
N GLY A 29 13.40 14.58 -24.11
CA GLY A 29 13.73 13.65 -25.21
C GLY A 29 12.52 13.35 -26.09
N ALA A 30 11.37 13.01 -25.50
CA ALA A 30 10.17 12.72 -26.25
C ALA A 30 9.57 13.96 -26.93
N ARG A 31 9.61 15.13 -26.28
CA ARG A 31 9.17 16.40 -26.88
C ARG A 31 10.00 16.76 -28.10
N LEU A 32 11.32 16.66 -28.02
CA LEU A 32 12.22 16.93 -29.15
C LEU A 32 11.97 15.94 -30.29
N LEU A 33 11.74 14.65 -29.97
CA LEU A 33 11.36 13.68 -30.99
C LEU A 33 10.03 14.04 -31.67
N ASP A 34 9.00 14.47 -30.93
CA ASP A 34 7.73 14.94 -31.51
C ASP A 34 7.93 16.14 -32.45
N GLU A 35 8.69 17.14 -32.01
CA GLU A 35 8.95 18.37 -32.76
C GLU A 35 9.74 18.09 -34.05
N LEU A 36 10.83 17.32 -33.96
CA LEU A 36 11.73 17.05 -35.07
C LEU A 36 11.15 16.06 -36.09
N THR A 37 10.15 15.28 -35.71
CA THR A 37 9.50 14.29 -36.59
C THR A 37 8.10 14.73 -37.05
N ARG A 38 7.70 15.97 -36.77
CA ARG A 38 6.34 16.46 -37.00
C ARG A 38 5.86 16.36 -38.44
N ASP A 39 6.77 16.57 -39.38
CA ASP A 39 6.49 16.57 -40.83
C ASP A 39 6.85 15.23 -41.49
N LEU A 40 7.23 14.22 -40.70
CA LEU A 40 7.51 12.87 -41.19
C LEU A 40 6.23 12.03 -41.14
N ALA A 41 5.97 11.28 -42.20
CA ALA A 41 4.94 10.25 -42.23
C ALA A 41 5.44 9.01 -41.45
N LEU A 42 5.37 9.07 -40.13
CA LEU A 42 5.77 7.97 -39.26
C LEU A 42 4.71 6.87 -39.24
N ASP A 43 5.13 5.63 -39.46
CA ASP A 43 4.27 4.46 -39.22
C ASP A 43 4.01 4.28 -37.72
N LEU A 44 5.05 4.47 -36.88
CA LEU A 44 5.01 4.23 -35.44
C LEU A 44 5.74 5.33 -34.65
N PHE A 45 5.17 5.71 -33.50
CA PHE A 45 5.83 6.54 -32.49
C PHE A 45 5.61 5.91 -31.11
N VAL A 46 6.56 5.07 -30.69
CA VAL A 46 6.40 4.26 -29.47
C VAL A 46 7.10 4.90 -28.28
N LEU A 47 6.41 5.03 -27.15
CA LEU A 47 6.91 5.60 -25.89
C LEU A 47 6.86 4.55 -24.78
N PHE A 48 7.98 4.31 -24.11
CA PHE A 48 8.04 3.40 -22.96
C PHE A 48 7.85 4.19 -21.67
N SER A 49 6.65 4.06 -21.10
CA SER A 49 6.27 4.49 -19.76
C SER A 49 6.53 3.36 -18.75
N SER A 50 6.00 3.47 -17.54
CA SER A 50 6.09 2.46 -16.48
C SER A 50 4.73 2.26 -15.85
N ALA A 51 4.42 1.03 -15.44
CA ALA A 51 3.19 0.71 -14.71
C ALA A 51 3.08 1.45 -13.37
N THR A 52 4.19 2.00 -12.85
CA THR A 52 4.21 2.87 -11.66
C THR A 52 3.34 4.13 -11.80
N THR A 53 2.97 4.55 -13.02
CA THR A 53 2.00 5.64 -13.23
C THR A 53 0.59 5.28 -12.78
N VAL A 54 0.28 3.98 -12.70
CA VAL A 54 -1.04 3.49 -12.29
C VAL A 54 -1.21 3.54 -10.78
N PHE A 55 -0.26 3.02 -10.01
CA PHE A 55 -0.41 2.81 -8.56
C PHE A 55 0.61 3.59 -7.71
N GLY A 56 1.59 4.23 -8.33
CA GLY A 56 2.69 4.91 -7.66
C GLY A 56 3.81 3.95 -7.23
N ASN A 57 4.93 4.51 -6.76
CA ASN A 57 5.94 3.74 -6.04
C ASN A 57 6.67 4.68 -5.06
N PRO A 58 6.71 4.36 -3.76
CA PRO A 58 7.45 5.16 -2.79
C PRO A 58 8.89 5.42 -3.23
N GLY A 59 9.32 6.67 -3.13
CA GLY A 59 10.66 7.09 -3.58
C GLY A 59 10.79 7.40 -5.08
N GLN A 60 9.75 7.18 -5.89
CA GLN A 60 9.85 7.33 -7.35
C GLN A 60 9.05 8.50 -7.92
N ALA A 61 8.79 9.56 -7.14
CA ALA A 61 7.92 10.65 -7.58
C ALA A 61 8.35 11.30 -8.90
N SER A 62 9.64 11.63 -9.05
CA SER A 62 10.19 12.18 -10.30
C SER A 62 10.05 11.21 -11.47
N TYR A 63 10.27 9.92 -11.22
CA TYR A 63 10.16 8.87 -12.24
C TYR A 63 8.72 8.69 -12.70
N VAL A 64 7.77 8.62 -11.77
CA VAL A 64 6.33 8.56 -12.06
C VAL A 64 5.88 9.80 -12.84
N ALA A 65 6.33 11.00 -12.46
CA ALA A 65 6.04 12.23 -13.19
C ALA A 65 6.61 12.21 -14.62
N ALA A 66 7.85 11.74 -14.79
CA ALA A 66 8.49 11.63 -16.11
C ALA A 66 7.73 10.68 -17.05
N ASN A 67 7.28 9.53 -16.53
CA ASN A 67 6.48 8.55 -17.26
C ASN A 67 5.08 9.07 -17.61
N THR A 68 4.41 9.73 -16.66
CA THR A 68 3.10 10.37 -16.88
C THR A 68 3.20 11.44 -18.00
N GLY A 69 4.32 12.16 -18.08
CA GLY A 69 4.58 13.11 -19.17
C GLY A 69 4.65 12.43 -20.56
N LEU A 70 5.17 11.20 -20.65
CA LEU A 70 5.16 10.43 -21.90
C LEU A 70 3.73 10.00 -22.29
N GLU A 71 2.93 9.56 -21.31
CA GLU A 71 1.54 9.19 -21.54
C GLU A 71 0.72 10.38 -22.04
N ALA A 72 0.90 11.55 -21.42
CA ALA A 72 0.27 12.79 -21.85
C ALA A 72 0.67 13.18 -23.28
N LEU A 73 1.94 13.03 -23.66
CA LEU A 73 2.40 13.29 -25.03
C LEU A 73 1.75 12.34 -26.04
N ALA A 74 1.59 11.06 -25.71
CA ALA A 74 0.91 10.12 -26.59
C ALA A 74 -0.57 10.48 -26.78
N VAL A 75 -1.27 10.85 -25.71
CA VAL A 75 -2.66 11.34 -25.79
C VAL A 75 -2.74 12.59 -26.67
N TYR A 76 -1.85 13.56 -26.46
CA TYR A 76 -1.78 14.78 -27.26
C TYR A 76 -1.55 14.49 -28.75
N ARG A 77 -0.55 13.66 -29.10
CA ARG A 77 -0.25 13.29 -30.49
C ARG A 77 -1.44 12.61 -31.17
N ARG A 78 -2.09 11.66 -30.48
CA ARG A 78 -3.27 10.96 -31.01
C ARG A 78 -4.45 11.91 -31.20
N GLY A 79 -4.63 12.88 -30.31
CA GLY A 79 -5.64 13.95 -30.47
C GLY A 79 -5.44 14.80 -31.72
N LEU A 80 -4.21 14.90 -32.22
CA LEU A 80 -3.86 15.53 -33.50
C LEU A 80 -3.92 14.57 -34.71
N GLY A 81 -4.43 13.35 -34.53
CA GLY A 81 -4.47 12.32 -35.58
C GLY A 81 -3.10 11.73 -35.92
N ARG A 82 -2.07 11.96 -35.10
CA ARG A 82 -0.71 11.43 -35.32
C ARG A 82 -0.53 10.09 -34.60
N CYS A 83 0.29 9.23 -35.19
CA CYS A 83 0.63 7.96 -34.55
C CYS A 83 1.34 8.23 -33.21
N ALA A 84 0.88 7.51 -32.18
CA ALA A 84 1.58 7.35 -30.92
C ALA A 84 1.02 6.14 -30.17
N THR A 85 1.92 5.36 -29.58
CA THR A 85 1.61 4.25 -28.67
C THR A 85 2.50 4.38 -27.45
N CYS A 86 1.89 4.58 -26.29
CA CYS A 86 2.59 4.56 -25.01
C CYS A 86 2.19 3.33 -24.21
N VAL A 87 3.18 2.61 -23.67
CA VAL A 87 2.96 1.41 -22.86
C VAL A 87 3.64 1.59 -21.50
N GLY A 88 2.89 1.35 -20.43
CA GLY A 88 3.37 1.36 -19.06
C GLY A 88 3.93 -0.01 -18.68
N TRP A 89 5.24 -0.19 -18.77
CA TRP A 89 5.84 -1.49 -18.47
C TRP A 89 5.99 -1.71 -16.97
N GLY A 90 5.59 -2.91 -16.54
CA GLY A 90 6.07 -3.53 -15.32
C GLY A 90 7.56 -3.86 -15.40
N PRO A 91 8.09 -4.50 -14.36
CA PRO A 91 9.51 -4.84 -14.33
C PRO A 91 9.82 -5.96 -15.34
N ILE A 92 10.93 -5.81 -16.07
CA ILE A 92 11.38 -6.77 -17.11
C ILE A 92 12.63 -7.48 -16.60
N ASP A 93 12.62 -8.81 -16.63
CA ASP A 93 13.51 -9.68 -15.88
C ASP A 93 14.91 -9.86 -16.49
N ASP A 94 14.95 -10.14 -17.78
CA ASP A 94 16.05 -10.75 -18.52
C ASP A 94 16.92 -9.73 -19.28
N VAL A 95 16.43 -8.49 -19.42
CA VAL A 95 17.14 -7.39 -20.09
C VAL A 95 16.98 -6.06 -19.36
N GLY A 96 17.74 -5.05 -19.79
CA GLY A 96 17.55 -3.68 -19.32
C GLY A 96 18.03 -3.45 -17.89
N PHE A 97 17.21 -2.76 -17.08
CA PHE A 97 17.61 -2.28 -15.75
C PHE A 97 17.75 -3.41 -14.73
N LEU A 98 16.77 -4.31 -14.60
CA LEU A 98 16.80 -5.36 -13.58
C LEU A 98 17.87 -6.42 -13.85
N ALA A 99 18.06 -6.83 -15.11
CA ALA A 99 19.13 -7.75 -15.49
C ALA A 99 20.53 -7.24 -15.11
N ARG A 100 20.71 -5.92 -14.98
CA ARG A 100 21.96 -5.28 -14.55
C ARG A 100 22.03 -5.04 -13.03
N ASN A 101 20.92 -5.21 -12.32
CA ASN A 101 20.77 -4.90 -10.90
C ASN A 101 20.07 -6.06 -10.16
N PRO A 102 20.75 -7.20 -9.96
CA PRO A 102 20.15 -8.42 -9.43
C PRO A 102 19.58 -8.25 -8.00
N GLN A 103 20.20 -7.41 -7.18
CA GLN A 103 19.71 -7.10 -5.83
C GLN A 103 18.35 -6.37 -5.87
N ILE A 104 18.17 -5.45 -6.82
CA ILE A 104 16.91 -4.72 -7.00
C ILE A 104 15.84 -5.66 -7.55
N LYS A 105 16.22 -6.56 -8.47
CA LYS A 105 15.34 -7.60 -9.00
C LYS A 105 14.78 -8.49 -7.89
N GLU A 106 15.65 -9.03 -7.04
CA GLU A 106 15.24 -9.89 -5.91
C GLU A 106 14.33 -9.13 -4.93
N ALA A 107 14.70 -7.91 -4.55
CA ALA A 107 13.87 -7.07 -3.68
C ALA A 107 12.49 -6.76 -4.27
N LEU A 108 12.41 -6.59 -5.59
CA LEU A 108 11.15 -6.29 -6.28
C LEU A 108 10.25 -7.52 -6.42
N GLN A 109 10.84 -8.69 -6.74
CA GLN A 109 10.15 -9.98 -6.76
C GLN A 109 9.50 -10.28 -5.40
N ASN A 110 10.27 -10.10 -4.33
CA ASN A 110 9.80 -10.30 -2.96
C ASN A 110 8.73 -9.30 -2.51
N ARG A 111 8.55 -8.19 -3.22
CA ARG A 111 7.54 -7.16 -2.94
C ARG A 111 6.28 -7.33 -3.79
N MET A 112 6.43 -7.66 -5.07
CA MET A 112 5.31 -7.74 -6.00
C MET A 112 4.63 -9.11 -6.01
N GLY A 113 5.23 -10.14 -5.39
CA GLY A 113 4.70 -11.50 -5.30
C GLY A 113 4.57 -12.25 -6.63
N GLY A 114 4.79 -11.58 -7.76
CA GLY A 114 4.82 -12.15 -9.10
C GLY A 114 6.22 -12.13 -9.73
N ALA A 115 6.41 -12.97 -10.75
CA ALA A 115 7.61 -12.94 -11.56
C ALA A 115 7.65 -11.66 -12.42
N PRO A 116 8.82 -11.03 -12.64
CA PRO A 116 8.95 -9.95 -13.59
C PRO A 116 8.75 -10.48 -15.01
N LEU A 117 8.26 -9.62 -15.91
CA LEU A 117 8.01 -9.98 -17.30
C LEU A 117 9.29 -10.41 -18.01
N GLN A 118 9.21 -11.46 -18.81
CA GLN A 118 10.26 -11.75 -19.80
C GLN A 118 10.15 -10.78 -20.99
N SER A 119 11.28 -10.37 -21.56
CA SER A 119 11.33 -9.44 -22.68
C SER A 119 10.55 -9.92 -23.90
N ALA A 120 10.54 -11.23 -24.16
CA ALA A 120 9.74 -11.85 -25.22
C ALA A 120 8.24 -11.58 -25.04
N ILE A 121 7.71 -11.79 -23.82
CA ILE A 121 6.29 -11.53 -23.49
C ILE A 121 5.97 -10.04 -23.65
N ALA A 122 6.89 -9.15 -23.22
CA ALA A 122 6.72 -7.72 -23.40
C ALA A 122 6.67 -7.32 -24.89
N LEU A 123 7.47 -7.95 -25.74
CA LEU A 123 7.45 -7.70 -27.19
C LEU A 123 6.19 -8.25 -27.87
N ASP A 124 5.72 -9.43 -27.49
CA ASP A 124 4.46 -10.00 -27.98
C ASP A 124 3.28 -9.09 -27.59
N ALA A 125 3.27 -8.61 -26.34
CA ALA A 125 2.28 -7.64 -25.88
C ALA A 125 2.36 -6.32 -26.65
N LEU A 126 3.57 -5.81 -26.92
CA LEU A 126 3.75 -4.60 -27.73
C LEU A 126 3.19 -4.79 -29.14
N GLU A 127 3.48 -5.91 -29.80
CA GLU A 127 2.92 -6.22 -31.13
C GLU A 127 1.39 -6.20 -31.11
N ALA A 128 0.77 -6.90 -30.16
CA ALA A 128 -0.68 -6.93 -30.01
C ALA A 128 -1.29 -5.53 -29.81
N ILE A 129 -0.64 -4.68 -28.98
CA ILE A 129 -1.08 -3.30 -28.72
C ILE A 129 -0.99 -2.44 -30.00
N LEU A 130 0.10 -2.59 -30.76
CA LEU A 130 0.31 -1.85 -32.01
C LEU A 130 -0.71 -2.25 -33.07
N LEU A 131 -0.94 -3.56 -33.26
CA LEU A 131 -1.94 -4.07 -34.20
C LEU A 131 -3.37 -3.64 -33.83
N ALA A 132 -3.69 -3.56 -32.54
CA ALA A 132 -4.98 -3.07 -32.06
C ALA A 132 -5.11 -1.53 -32.08
N ASN A 133 -4.05 -0.80 -32.45
CA ASN A 133 -3.93 0.66 -32.39
C ASN A 133 -4.38 1.23 -31.03
N ARG A 134 -3.94 0.60 -29.95
CA ARG A 134 -4.20 1.03 -28.56
C ARG A 134 -2.98 1.75 -27.98
N SER A 135 -3.22 2.56 -26.94
CA SER A 135 -2.20 3.31 -26.22
C SER A 135 -2.67 3.53 -24.78
N GLY A 136 -1.73 3.78 -23.87
CA GLY A 136 -2.03 4.03 -22.45
C GLY A 136 -2.35 2.76 -21.66
N LEU A 137 -1.90 1.60 -22.14
CA LEU A 137 -2.06 0.33 -21.44
C LEU A 137 -0.82 0.07 -20.57
N ALA A 138 -1.04 -0.45 -19.38
CA ALA A 138 0.01 -0.98 -18.53
C ALA A 138 0.08 -2.50 -18.69
N VAL A 139 1.30 -3.04 -18.82
CA VAL A 139 1.56 -4.47 -18.97
C VAL A 139 2.52 -4.87 -17.88
N LEU A 140 2.08 -5.71 -16.96
CA LEU A 140 2.82 -6.15 -15.79
C LEU A 140 2.24 -7.46 -15.26
N GLU A 141 3.10 -8.25 -14.62
CA GLU A 141 2.71 -9.39 -13.79
C GLU A 141 2.90 -9.01 -12.33
N PHE A 142 1.92 -9.34 -11.49
CA PHE A 142 1.96 -9.10 -10.04
C PHE A 142 0.95 -10.00 -9.33
N ASP A 143 1.21 -10.24 -8.05
CA ASP A 143 0.22 -10.73 -7.09
C ASP A 143 -0.42 -9.50 -6.43
N TRP A 144 -1.75 -9.37 -6.57
CA TRP A 144 -2.45 -8.20 -6.03
C TRP A 144 -2.43 -8.16 -4.51
N ASN A 145 -2.51 -9.30 -3.83
CA ASN A 145 -2.51 -9.38 -2.38
C ASN A 145 -1.12 -8.97 -1.83
N ALA A 146 -0.06 -9.43 -2.49
CA ALA A 146 1.30 -8.99 -2.17
C ALA A 146 1.48 -7.48 -2.41
N LEU A 147 0.98 -6.97 -3.53
CA LEU A 147 1.08 -5.54 -3.86
C LEU A 147 0.25 -4.67 -2.90
N ALA A 148 -0.93 -5.13 -2.50
CA ALA A 148 -1.86 -4.41 -1.63
C ALA A 148 -1.29 -4.18 -0.23
N ARG A 149 -0.49 -5.13 0.29
CA ARG A 149 0.22 -4.98 1.57
C ARG A 149 1.19 -3.80 1.59
N LEU A 150 1.73 -3.41 0.44
CA LEU A 150 2.80 -2.40 0.34
C LEU A 150 2.33 -1.04 -0.17
N LEU A 151 1.13 -0.96 -0.73
CA LEU A 151 0.62 0.24 -1.35
C LEU A 151 -0.59 0.79 -0.59
N PRO A 152 -0.45 1.95 0.09
CA PRO A 152 -1.58 2.62 0.73
C PRO A 152 -2.73 2.93 -0.23
N THR A 153 -2.44 3.04 -1.53
CA THR A 153 -3.42 3.30 -2.59
C THR A 153 -4.21 2.07 -3.01
N ALA A 154 -3.82 0.85 -2.60
CA ALA A 154 -4.47 -0.38 -3.03
C ALA A 154 -5.93 -0.49 -2.56
N ALA A 155 -6.26 0.07 -1.39
CA ALA A 155 -7.63 0.12 -0.87
C ALA A 155 -8.52 1.19 -1.53
N THR A 156 -8.00 1.96 -2.49
CA THR A 156 -8.80 3.00 -3.15
C THR A 156 -9.83 2.40 -4.13
N PRO A 157 -10.98 3.08 -4.37
CA PRO A 157 -12.00 2.58 -5.28
C PRO A 157 -11.51 2.27 -6.70
N LYS A 158 -10.39 2.88 -7.13
CA LYS A 158 -9.74 2.63 -8.41
C LYS A 158 -9.42 1.15 -8.63
N PHE A 159 -9.13 0.41 -7.56
CA PHE A 159 -8.66 -0.97 -7.65
C PHE A 159 -9.63 -2.00 -7.11
N ARG A 160 -10.88 -1.61 -6.84
CA ARG A 160 -11.90 -2.49 -6.26
C ARG A 160 -12.08 -3.81 -7.03
N GLU A 161 -12.08 -3.75 -8.37
CA GLU A 161 -12.21 -4.96 -9.20
C GLU A 161 -10.99 -5.88 -9.10
N LEU A 162 -9.78 -5.31 -8.94
CA LEU A 162 -8.57 -6.12 -8.72
C LEU A 162 -8.58 -6.77 -7.34
N ALA A 163 -8.98 -6.01 -6.31
CA ALA A 163 -9.16 -6.54 -4.96
C ALA A 163 -10.18 -7.67 -4.94
N TRP A 164 -11.36 -7.47 -5.54
CA TRP A 164 -12.41 -8.49 -5.61
C TRP A 164 -11.95 -9.78 -6.29
N ASN A 165 -11.23 -9.65 -7.41
CA ASN A 165 -10.72 -10.81 -8.15
C ASN A 165 -9.55 -11.52 -7.44
N ALA A 166 -8.79 -10.79 -6.62
CA ALA A 166 -7.64 -11.33 -5.88
C ALA A 166 -8.04 -12.01 -4.58
N ASP A 167 -9.07 -11.48 -3.91
CA ASP A 167 -9.69 -12.09 -2.72
C ASP A 167 -10.58 -13.29 -3.10
N GLY A 168 -10.87 -13.44 -4.40
CA GLY A 168 -11.51 -14.63 -4.95
C GLY A 168 -12.88 -14.93 -4.38
N GLY A 169 -13.64 -13.97 -3.82
CA GLY A 169 -15.02 -14.18 -3.34
C GLY A 169 -15.23 -15.17 -2.18
N ASP A 170 -14.30 -16.11 -1.96
CA ASP A 170 -14.38 -17.23 -1.02
C ASP A 170 -13.28 -17.16 0.07
N ALA A 171 -12.12 -16.52 -0.17
CA ALA A 171 -10.96 -16.64 0.74
C ALA A 171 -11.14 -15.90 2.08
N GLN A 172 -11.91 -14.81 2.10
CA GLN A 172 -12.16 -14.05 3.33
C GLN A 172 -13.25 -14.70 4.20
N GLU A 173 -14.20 -15.42 3.58
CA GLU A 173 -15.11 -16.31 4.31
C GLU A 173 -14.35 -17.52 4.86
N ASP A 174 -13.46 -18.14 4.07
CA ASP A 174 -12.66 -19.31 4.46
C ASP A 174 -11.73 -19.00 5.66
N HIS A 175 -11.06 -17.85 5.69
CA HIS A 175 -10.22 -17.46 6.83
C HIS A 175 -11.02 -17.17 8.11
N SER A 176 -12.18 -16.52 7.99
CA SER A 176 -13.05 -16.26 9.14
C SER A 176 -13.64 -17.58 9.68
N GLU A 177 -14.05 -18.48 8.80
CA GLU A 177 -14.56 -19.81 9.17
C GLU A 177 -13.46 -20.67 9.83
N ASP A 178 -12.24 -20.66 9.30
CA ASP A 178 -11.10 -21.40 9.86
C ASP A 178 -10.70 -20.85 11.25
N ILE A 179 -10.67 -19.53 11.43
CA ILE A 179 -10.41 -18.89 12.74
C ILE A 179 -11.50 -19.24 13.77
N GLN A 180 -12.77 -19.18 13.38
CA GLN A 180 -13.88 -19.55 14.27
C GLN A 180 -13.82 -21.04 14.65
N ARG A 181 -13.43 -21.89 13.71
CA ARG A 181 -13.22 -23.32 13.96
C ARG A 181 -12.08 -23.57 14.94
N LEU A 182 -10.92 -22.93 14.75
CA LEU A 182 -9.79 -23.01 15.68
C LEU A 182 -10.20 -22.57 17.10
N LEU A 183 -10.96 -21.46 17.20
CA LEU A 183 -11.48 -20.96 18.47
C LEU A 183 -12.45 -21.91 19.17
N ALA A 184 -13.20 -22.72 18.42
CA ALA A 184 -14.21 -23.65 18.95
C ALA A 184 -13.65 -25.05 19.26
N GLU A 185 -12.64 -25.52 18.51
CA GLU A 185 -12.15 -26.90 18.57
C GLU A 185 -10.88 -27.06 19.43
N LEU A 186 -10.03 -26.03 19.54
CA LEU A 186 -8.75 -26.13 20.25
C LEU A 186 -8.86 -25.72 21.72
N SER A 187 -8.05 -26.36 22.56
CA SER A 187 -7.82 -25.89 23.94
C SER A 187 -7.03 -24.57 23.95
N ASP A 188 -7.05 -23.85 25.07
CA ASP A 188 -6.35 -22.54 25.19
C ASP A 188 -4.85 -22.63 24.86
N ASP A 189 -4.18 -23.72 25.26
CA ASP A 189 -2.75 -23.92 25.00
C ASP A 189 -2.47 -24.22 23.52
N GLU A 190 -3.32 -25.04 22.88
CA GLU A 190 -3.20 -25.37 21.45
C GLU A 190 -3.56 -24.17 20.57
N LEU A 191 -4.55 -23.39 20.97
CA LEU A 191 -4.96 -22.16 20.29
C LEU A 191 -3.84 -21.12 20.34
N LEU A 192 -3.20 -20.94 21.51
CA LEU A 192 -2.08 -20.02 21.65
C LEU A 192 -0.88 -20.43 20.78
N ALA A 193 -0.60 -21.73 20.68
CA ALA A 193 0.43 -22.25 19.79
C ALA A 193 0.11 -21.99 18.31
N ALA A 194 -1.10 -22.33 17.86
CA ALA A 194 -1.54 -22.11 16.48
C ALA A 194 -1.49 -20.62 16.08
N PHE A 195 -2.00 -19.73 16.94
CA PHE A 195 -1.95 -18.29 16.68
C PHE A 195 -0.53 -17.74 16.70
N SER A 196 0.35 -18.27 17.55
CA SER A 196 1.76 -17.89 17.56
C SER A 196 2.46 -18.30 16.26
N GLU A 197 2.14 -19.46 15.69
CA GLU A 197 2.68 -19.90 14.39
C GLU A 197 2.23 -18.99 13.25
N ILE A 198 0.94 -18.64 13.21
CA ILE A 198 0.40 -17.69 12.21
C ILE A 198 1.14 -16.35 12.31
N LEU A 199 1.26 -15.81 13.53
CA LEU A 199 1.95 -14.55 13.76
C LEU A 199 3.45 -14.62 13.44
N CYS A 200 4.13 -15.74 13.72
CA CYS A 200 5.51 -15.94 13.29
C CYS A 200 5.65 -15.88 11.77
N SER A 201 4.69 -16.42 11.02
CA SER A 201 4.69 -16.31 9.56
C SER A 201 4.56 -14.85 9.11
N GLU A 202 3.54 -14.14 9.60
CA GLU A 202 3.30 -12.73 9.25
C GLU A 202 4.50 -11.83 9.61
N ILE A 203 5.03 -12.00 10.81
CA ILE A 203 6.17 -11.20 11.30
C ILE A 203 7.46 -11.58 10.57
N GLY A 204 7.62 -12.84 10.18
CA GLY A 204 8.76 -13.29 9.38
C GLY A 204 8.80 -12.69 7.99
N GLU A 205 7.63 -12.53 7.36
CA GLU A 205 7.51 -11.81 6.09
C GLU A 205 7.92 -10.33 6.22
N ILE A 206 7.52 -9.67 7.31
CA ILE A 206 7.85 -8.27 7.59
C ILE A 206 9.35 -8.11 7.89
N LEU A 207 9.88 -8.91 8.82
CA LEU A 207 11.29 -8.85 9.27
C LEU A 207 12.28 -9.49 8.29
N ARG A 208 11.78 -10.19 7.25
CA ARG A 208 12.60 -10.94 6.28
C ARG A 208 13.43 -12.04 6.93
N VAL A 209 12.85 -12.71 7.91
CA VAL A 209 13.44 -13.83 8.63
C VAL A 209 12.53 -15.03 8.44
N ALA A 210 13.13 -16.19 8.15
CA ALA A 210 12.36 -17.42 8.01
C ALA A 210 11.61 -17.73 9.33
N PRO A 211 10.33 -18.17 9.29
CA PRO A 211 9.51 -18.32 10.48
C PRO A 211 10.11 -19.24 11.55
N ASP A 212 10.87 -20.25 11.13
CA ASP A 212 11.58 -21.21 11.99
C ASP A 212 12.75 -20.58 12.78
N LYS A 213 13.19 -19.38 12.40
CA LYS A 213 14.26 -18.63 13.07
C LYS A 213 13.73 -17.55 14.01
N ILE A 214 12.42 -17.44 14.16
CA ILE A 214 11.77 -16.43 14.99
C ILE A 214 11.50 -17.03 16.37
N ASP A 215 12.15 -16.45 17.37
CA ASP A 215 11.85 -16.75 18.78
C ASP A 215 10.60 -15.97 19.23
N ALA A 216 9.49 -16.69 19.41
CA ALA A 216 8.21 -16.13 19.82
C ALA A 216 8.22 -15.44 21.20
N ASN A 217 9.25 -15.67 22.02
CA ASN A 217 9.41 -15.07 23.34
C ASN A 217 10.36 -13.86 23.35
N ARG A 218 11.06 -13.59 22.24
CA ARG A 218 11.92 -12.42 22.10
C ARG A 218 11.09 -11.19 21.77
N SER A 219 11.56 -10.02 22.20
CA SER A 219 10.89 -8.77 21.86
C SER A 219 10.97 -8.50 20.35
N LEU A 220 9.84 -8.10 19.75
CA LEU A 220 9.75 -7.70 18.35
C LEU A 220 10.71 -6.54 18.02
N TYR A 221 10.87 -5.58 18.93
CA TYR A 221 11.81 -4.47 18.76
C TYR A 221 13.27 -4.95 18.74
N ASP A 222 13.61 -5.93 19.58
CA ASP A 222 14.94 -6.54 19.59
C ASP A 222 15.20 -7.37 18.33
N MET A 223 14.13 -7.79 17.64
CA MET A 223 14.19 -8.49 16.36
C MET A 223 14.24 -7.54 15.15
N GLY A 224 14.18 -6.23 15.39
CA GLY A 224 14.33 -5.21 14.35
C GLY A 224 13.01 -4.60 13.86
N LEU A 225 11.88 -4.83 14.55
CA LEU A 225 10.62 -4.18 14.23
C LEU A 225 10.73 -2.67 14.50
N ASP A 226 10.52 -1.85 13.47
CA ASP A 226 10.49 -0.39 13.56
C ASP A 226 9.06 0.18 13.56
N SER A 227 8.92 1.50 13.68
CA SER A 227 7.61 2.17 13.75
C SER A 227 6.78 2.06 12.48
N LEU A 228 7.41 1.89 11.31
CA LEU A 228 6.69 1.71 10.04
C LEU A 228 6.25 0.25 9.89
N MET A 229 7.14 -0.70 10.20
CA MET A 229 6.83 -2.13 10.24
C MET A 229 5.73 -2.46 11.25
N GLY A 230 5.64 -1.72 12.35
CA GLY A 230 4.54 -1.86 13.32
C GLY A 230 3.17 -1.52 12.73
N VAL A 231 3.09 -0.55 11.82
CA VAL A 231 1.85 -0.22 11.10
C VAL A 231 1.52 -1.31 10.09
N GLU A 232 2.52 -1.80 9.33
CA GLU A 232 2.36 -2.91 8.38
C GLU A 232 1.83 -4.16 9.08
N LEU A 233 2.37 -4.50 10.25
CA LEU A 233 1.91 -5.60 11.08
C LEU A 233 0.45 -5.43 11.48
N MET A 234 0.04 -4.25 11.96
CA MET A 234 -1.35 -4.02 12.36
C MET A 234 -2.35 -4.19 11.21
N VAL A 235 -2.00 -3.70 10.02
CA VAL A 235 -2.82 -3.90 8.82
C VAL A 235 -2.92 -5.38 8.45
N ALA A 236 -1.81 -6.12 8.53
CA ALA A 236 -1.81 -7.57 8.28
C ALA A 236 -2.71 -8.32 9.27
N LEU A 237 -2.68 -7.94 10.56
CA LEU A 237 -3.56 -8.53 11.58
C LEU A 237 -5.03 -8.22 11.35
N GLU A 238 -5.37 -7.00 10.96
CA GLU A 238 -6.74 -6.62 10.63
C GLU A 238 -7.27 -7.42 9.44
N ALA A 239 -6.45 -7.58 8.40
CA ALA A 239 -6.82 -8.40 7.24
C ALA A 239 -6.98 -9.89 7.60
N ARG A 240 -6.09 -10.42 8.43
CA ARG A 240 -6.06 -11.85 8.78
C ARG A 240 -7.15 -12.26 9.76
N PHE A 241 -7.34 -11.46 10.82
CA PHE A 241 -8.20 -11.81 11.96
C PHE A 241 -9.48 -10.98 12.04
N GLY A 242 -9.65 -9.95 11.20
CA GLY A 242 -10.82 -9.07 11.23
C GLY A 242 -10.90 -8.18 12.47
N ILE A 243 -9.79 -8.01 13.21
CA ILE A 243 -9.72 -7.20 14.44
C ILE A 243 -8.86 -5.95 14.23
N ARG A 244 -9.22 -4.86 14.89
CA ARG A 244 -8.41 -3.65 14.92
C ARG A 244 -7.63 -3.57 16.22
N LEU A 245 -6.31 -3.53 16.11
CA LEU A 245 -5.41 -3.32 17.24
C LEU A 245 -4.71 -1.96 17.08
N PRO A 246 -4.70 -1.10 18.11
CA PRO A 246 -3.91 0.12 18.06
C PRO A 246 -2.41 -0.24 18.02
N VAL A 247 -1.60 0.56 17.31
CA VAL A 247 -0.15 0.33 17.22
C VAL A 247 0.52 0.27 18.60
N MET A 248 -0.01 1.01 19.59
CA MET A 248 0.45 0.96 20.98
C MET A 248 0.33 -0.43 21.61
N ALA A 249 -0.53 -1.32 21.10
CA ALA A 249 -0.61 -2.71 21.54
C ALA A 249 0.71 -3.48 21.37
N LEU A 250 1.57 -3.10 20.40
CA LEU A 250 2.91 -3.70 20.25
C LEU A 250 3.85 -3.37 21.41
N SER A 251 3.65 -2.22 22.05
CA SER A 251 4.42 -1.85 23.25
C SER A 251 3.98 -2.63 24.49
N GLN A 252 2.68 -2.95 24.58
CA GLN A 252 2.09 -3.70 25.68
C GLN A 252 2.28 -5.22 25.54
N SER A 253 2.31 -5.70 24.29
CA SER A 253 2.55 -7.09 23.90
C SER A 253 3.83 -7.18 23.07
N PRO A 254 5.02 -7.02 23.68
CA PRO A 254 6.27 -6.90 22.93
C PRO A 254 6.75 -8.22 22.32
N THR A 255 6.09 -9.36 22.58
CA THR A 255 6.47 -10.68 22.09
C THR A 255 5.32 -11.30 21.29
N ILE A 256 5.64 -12.23 20.40
CA ILE A 256 4.64 -12.92 19.56
C ILE A 256 3.62 -13.66 20.42
N ALA A 257 4.08 -14.36 21.46
CA ALA A 257 3.18 -15.07 22.38
C ALA A 257 2.18 -14.12 23.07
N LYS A 258 2.61 -12.92 23.47
CA LYS A 258 1.73 -11.92 24.10
C LYS A 258 0.76 -11.30 23.09
N LEU A 259 1.21 -11.11 21.85
CA LEU A 259 0.37 -10.61 20.77
C LEU A 259 -0.69 -11.65 20.40
N ALA A 260 -0.33 -12.94 20.29
CA ALA A 260 -1.26 -14.05 20.09
C ALA A 260 -2.35 -14.09 21.16
N ALA A 261 -1.96 -14.01 22.44
CA ALA A 261 -2.91 -13.98 23.55
C ALA A 261 -3.87 -12.78 23.46
N ARG A 262 -3.39 -11.61 23.04
CA ARG A 262 -4.20 -10.40 22.86
C ARG A 262 -5.20 -10.53 21.71
N VAL A 263 -4.75 -11.07 20.57
CA VAL A 263 -5.60 -11.38 19.41
C VAL A 263 -6.72 -12.34 19.83
N ILE A 264 -6.38 -13.44 20.53
CA ILE A 264 -7.35 -14.41 21.04
C ILE A 264 -8.36 -13.74 21.99
N GLN A 265 -7.89 -12.89 22.91
CA GLN A 265 -8.77 -12.17 23.84
C GLN A 265 -9.76 -11.26 23.11
N GLN A 266 -9.31 -10.56 22.07
CA GLN A 266 -10.15 -9.66 21.29
C GLN A 266 -11.19 -10.43 20.46
N LEU A 267 -10.79 -11.55 19.85
CA LEU A 267 -11.70 -12.45 19.13
C LEU A 267 -12.76 -13.09 20.02
N ARG A 268 -12.44 -13.35 21.29
CA ARG A 268 -13.39 -13.85 22.30
C ARG A 268 -14.32 -12.77 22.86
N GLY A 269 -14.18 -11.50 22.43
CA GLY A 269 -15.06 -10.40 22.83
C GLY A 269 -14.76 -9.79 24.21
N ALA A 270 -13.62 -10.09 24.83
CA ALA A 270 -13.28 -9.63 26.19
C ALA A 270 -12.49 -8.31 26.23
N GLY A 271 -12.71 -7.40 25.27
CA GLY A 271 -11.91 -6.17 25.09
C GLY A 271 -12.70 -4.86 24.98
N ASP A 272 -14.04 -4.89 24.95
CA ASP A 272 -14.85 -3.70 24.63
C ASP A 272 -15.07 -2.74 25.82
N ASP A 273 -14.67 -3.12 27.04
CA ASP A 273 -14.81 -2.28 28.24
C ASP A 273 -13.65 -1.29 28.44
N GLY A 274 -12.55 -1.39 27.69
CA GLY A 274 -11.35 -0.55 27.87
C GLY A 274 -11.26 0.67 26.95
N ASP A 275 -11.71 0.55 25.69
CA ASP A 275 -11.59 1.60 24.67
C ASP A 275 -12.62 2.73 24.87
N ALA A 276 -13.79 2.43 25.44
CA ALA A 276 -14.81 3.43 25.73
C ALA A 276 -14.37 4.42 26.83
N ASP A 277 -13.61 3.97 27.83
CA ASP A 277 -13.14 4.82 28.93
C ASP A 277 -11.92 5.68 28.51
N GLU A 278 -10.99 5.16 27.70
CA GLU A 278 -9.84 5.93 27.20
C GLU A 278 -10.24 6.98 26.16
N GLN A 279 -11.14 6.67 25.24
CA GLN A 279 -11.66 7.66 24.28
C GLN A 279 -12.49 8.75 24.96
N GLY A 280 -13.30 8.39 25.97
CA GLY A 280 -14.06 9.35 26.77
C GLY A 280 -13.15 10.29 27.57
N ALA A 281 -12.07 9.77 28.14
CA ALA A 281 -11.07 10.55 28.86
C ALA A 281 -10.28 11.50 27.93
N ALA A 282 -9.88 11.05 26.75
CA ALA A 282 -9.18 11.86 25.76
C ALA A 282 -10.06 13.00 25.20
N LEU A 283 -11.33 12.72 24.91
CA LEU A 283 -12.29 13.73 24.47
C LEU A 283 -12.58 14.77 25.57
N ALA A 284 -12.68 14.34 26.83
CA ALA A 284 -12.84 15.25 27.96
C ALA A 284 -11.63 16.18 28.11
N GLN A 285 -10.41 15.65 27.91
CA GLN A 285 -9.18 16.43 27.99
C GLN A 285 -9.05 17.45 26.83
N GLN A 286 -9.42 17.06 25.61
CA GLN A 286 -9.47 17.98 24.46
C GLN A 286 -10.55 19.06 24.63
N THR A 287 -11.74 18.69 25.12
CA THR A 287 -12.84 19.63 25.38
C THR A 287 -12.44 20.66 26.45
N ALA A 288 -11.78 20.22 27.51
CA ALA A 288 -11.23 21.10 28.55
C ALA A 288 -10.15 22.05 27.99
N HIS A 289 -9.29 21.55 27.10
CA HIS A 289 -8.23 22.36 26.48
C HIS A 289 -8.79 23.46 25.57
N VAL A 290 -9.82 23.14 24.76
CA VAL A 290 -10.49 24.13 23.90
C VAL A 290 -11.26 25.16 24.72
N ALA A 291 -11.96 24.73 25.78
CA ALA A 291 -12.66 25.65 26.69
C ALA A 291 -11.70 26.66 27.36
N ALA A 292 -10.53 26.17 27.81
CA ALA A 292 -9.50 27.01 28.41
C ALA A 292 -8.89 28.04 27.42
N GLN A 293 -8.71 27.66 26.16
CA GLN A 293 -8.21 28.57 25.12
C GLN A 293 -9.20 29.69 24.76
N GLN A 294 -10.50 29.45 24.94
CA GLN A 294 -11.58 30.40 24.61
C GLN A 294 -12.02 31.26 25.81
N GLY A 295 -11.39 31.11 26.98
CA GLY A 295 -11.67 31.92 28.17
C GLY A 295 -13.05 31.70 28.78
N ALA A 296 -13.69 30.56 28.51
CA ALA A 296 -14.98 30.21 29.08
C ALA A 296 -14.79 29.52 30.44
N ASP A 297 -15.46 30.00 31.50
CA ASP A 297 -15.60 29.28 32.76
C ASP A 297 -16.58 28.11 32.55
N VAL A 298 -16.04 26.93 32.23
CA VAL A 298 -16.83 25.71 31.99
C VAL A 298 -16.65 24.76 33.15
N THR A 299 -17.75 24.28 33.74
CA THR A 299 -17.69 23.34 34.85
C THR A 299 -17.31 21.93 34.38
N PRO A 300 -16.67 21.11 35.24
CA PRO A 300 -16.30 19.74 34.91
C PRO A 300 -17.48 18.87 34.44
N GLU A 301 -18.70 19.13 34.95
CA GLU A 301 -19.90 18.38 34.52
C GLU A 301 -20.27 18.68 33.06
N LEU A 302 -20.07 19.92 32.60
CA LEU A 302 -20.39 20.32 31.23
C LEU A 302 -19.37 19.73 30.24
N ILE A 303 -18.09 19.67 30.63
CA ILE A 303 -17.01 19.03 29.85
C ILE A 303 -17.30 17.54 29.68
N ALA A 304 -17.67 16.85 30.77
CA ALA A 304 -18.03 15.45 30.73
C ALA A 304 -19.27 15.19 29.86
N GLY A 305 -20.27 16.09 29.91
CA GLY A 305 -21.47 16.03 29.07
C GLY A 305 -21.17 16.16 27.58
N VAL A 306 -20.32 17.13 27.19
CA VAL A 306 -19.92 17.35 25.79
C VAL A 306 -19.06 16.20 25.26
N ALA A 307 -18.12 15.69 26.06
CA ALA A 307 -17.31 14.53 25.69
C ALA A 307 -18.19 13.30 25.42
N LYS A 308 -19.17 13.05 26.30
CA LYS A 308 -20.12 11.93 26.14
C LYS A 308 -21.02 12.10 24.90
N ALA A 309 -21.47 13.33 24.62
CA ALA A 309 -22.29 13.62 23.44
C ALA A 309 -21.50 13.43 22.13
N LEU A 310 -20.24 13.84 22.09
CA LEU A 310 -19.35 13.63 20.95
C LEU A 310 -19.05 12.14 20.74
N GLN A 311 -18.83 11.39 21.82
CA GLN A 311 -18.61 9.94 21.77
C GLN A 311 -19.85 9.18 21.25
N SER A 312 -21.06 9.68 21.56
CA SER A 312 -22.31 9.09 21.05
C SER A 312 -22.65 9.45 19.60
N ARG A 313 -22.04 10.50 19.04
CA ARG A 313 -22.31 10.99 17.67
C ARG A 313 -21.59 10.21 16.57
N ASP A 314 -20.60 9.40 16.91
CA ASP A 314 -19.82 8.59 15.93
C ASP A 314 -20.56 7.34 15.40
N LEU A 315 -21.82 7.13 15.79
CA LEU A 315 -22.65 5.99 15.34
C LEU A 315 -23.88 6.35 14.49
N ALA A 316 -24.08 7.61 14.09
CA ALA A 316 -25.16 7.95 13.17
C ALA A 316 -24.87 9.20 12.31
N THR A 317 -24.89 9.01 10.99
CA THR A 317 -24.83 10.04 9.96
C THR A 317 -26.04 10.98 10.02
N THR A 318 -25.83 12.27 10.26
CA THR A 318 -26.28 13.48 9.51
C THR A 318 -26.27 14.73 10.39
N PRO A 319 -25.91 15.92 9.86
CA PRO A 319 -25.93 17.16 10.61
C PRO A 319 -27.32 17.82 10.49
N GLU A 320 -28.15 17.72 11.54
CA GLU A 320 -29.21 18.71 11.73
C GLU A 320 -28.60 19.97 12.38
N ALA A 321 -28.82 21.09 11.70
CA ALA A 321 -28.47 22.42 12.16
C ALA A 321 -29.22 22.73 13.46
N ILE A 322 -28.49 23.29 14.43
CA ILE A 322 -29.06 23.85 15.65
C ILE A 322 -29.01 25.38 15.49
N ASP A 323 -30.19 26.00 15.46
CA ASP A 323 -30.43 27.44 15.65
C ASP A 323 -30.15 27.85 17.12
#